data_AF-A0A6C0M046-F1
#
_entry.id   AF-A0A6C0M046-F1
#
_cell.length_a   1.000
_cell.length_b   1.000
_cell.length_c   1.000
_cell.angle_alpha   90.00
_cell.angle_beta   90.00
_cell.angle_gamma   90.00
#
_symmetry.space_group_name_H-M   'P 1'
#
loop_
_entity.id
_entity.type
_entity.pdbx_description
1 polymer ?
#
loop_
_entity_poly.entity_id
_entity_poly.type
_entity_poly.pdbx_seq_one_letter_code
_entity_poly.pdbx_strand_id
1 'polypeptide(L)'
;MPGGLIQLSAYGSENQYINGNPQITFFKSVYKRYTNFSLENIEVPLSGPDELAWDMPIKLKTKIPRNADLISNMYLRLDLPPIFSTEEMNFAWSKDLGFVLIDYVDLYIGGQKIQRLTGNFANIQFQLEHSQEKQHAIKRLIGGDSFLSYDAVYPGGYPGFNSTNEYQDSSGKTIKNKFFQTAPAIFKRALFIPLDFWFTKDPGLSLPLIALQYHDIEIEIQLRSVRELYTVLEVDKTYYYYGSNKHYNSGSGMESIVHRRNGNPNGWNGIMPIKDVDIRSFTTYRRVKPDVMKKSHHISNFVRGSYDSKTWSLNPVLDIKYVFLDECERKKFAQTSHQYLIQQVNKISFDGNVGNTNHLLELYHPVKEIIFETHRDDNIERNEWSNTSNYQYNTGYDIYEYQTSYWFDAIENENKSIGRFNPLSDENTPTIDDRFQEFIFRYGPHGESCDPSCPLGFNINSELLTLEQIMHFKDIWKFEKAAYIPKIDSLNYEQYHTHCINGGFIKFNGNYRQQERVVEYWDSVQAYQYHTSIPNEGIYSYSFSLFPEKFQPSGACNMSRLKNVEFNIEYKIPPLNNSEIRYGNRKYKWMYNTDFFVVNYNILNLTGGMGGLVFGN
;
A
#
# COMPACT_ATOMS: atom_id res chain seq x y z
N MET A 1 28.86 18.21 51.31
CA MET A 1 27.61 17.64 50.77
C MET A 1 27.59 16.13 51.04
N PRO A 2 27.04 15.67 52.19
CA PRO A 2 27.06 14.25 52.59
C PRO A 2 25.89 13.41 52.06
N GLY A 3 25.02 13.96 51.20
CA GLY A 3 23.73 13.34 50.82
C GLY A 3 23.84 11.89 50.34
N GLY A 4 24.69 11.60 49.35
CA GLY A 4 24.84 10.24 48.83
C GLY A 4 25.48 9.25 49.81
N LEU A 5 26.35 9.72 50.70
CA LEU A 5 27.04 8.88 51.68
C LEU A 5 26.08 8.50 52.83
N ILE A 6 25.18 9.41 53.21
CA ILE A 6 24.08 9.14 54.15
C ILE A 6 23.16 8.06 53.58
N GLN A 7 22.80 8.14 52.29
CA GLN A 7 21.96 7.14 51.65
C GLN A 7 22.61 5.75 51.60
N LEU A 8 23.93 5.67 51.38
CA LEU A 8 24.66 4.39 51.43
C LEU A 8 24.75 3.83 52.87
N SER A 9 24.81 4.68 53.88
CA SER A 9 24.83 4.26 55.29
C SER A 9 23.46 3.78 55.79
N ALA A 10 22.36 4.19 55.15
CA ALA A 10 21.02 3.74 55.44
C ALA A 10 20.78 2.33 54.85
N TYR A 11 21.33 1.31 55.52
CA TYR A 11 21.24 -0.09 55.10
C TYR A 11 20.27 -0.89 56.00
N GLY A 12 19.33 -1.62 55.40
CA GLY A 12 18.31 -2.42 56.09
C GLY A 12 18.25 -3.89 55.64
N SER A 13 17.33 -4.66 56.21
CA SER A 13 17.12 -6.08 55.84
C SER A 13 16.58 -6.27 54.42
N GLU A 14 15.80 -5.33 53.90
CA GLU A 14 15.23 -5.35 52.54
C GLU A 14 16.31 -5.30 51.45
N ASN A 15 17.45 -4.66 51.75
CA ASN A 15 18.60 -4.57 50.86
C ASN A 15 19.23 -5.94 50.54
N GLN A 16 18.97 -6.95 51.37
CA GLN A 16 19.46 -8.32 51.11
C GLN A 16 18.97 -8.87 49.76
N TYR A 17 17.76 -8.49 49.31
CA TYR A 17 17.23 -8.89 48.00
C TYR A 17 17.88 -8.17 46.81
N ILE A 18 18.47 -6.99 47.04
CA ILE A 18 18.96 -6.10 45.99
C ILE A 18 20.49 -6.12 45.90
N ASN A 19 21.19 -5.95 47.02
CA ASN A 19 22.64 -5.77 47.06
C ASN A 19 23.33 -6.52 48.22
N GLY A 20 22.67 -7.53 48.82
CA GLY A 20 23.27 -8.35 49.89
C GLY A 20 24.50 -9.15 49.44
N ASN A 21 24.45 -9.76 48.26
CA ASN A 21 25.61 -10.37 47.60
C ASN A 21 25.65 -9.97 46.13
N PRO A 22 26.27 -8.81 45.80
CA PRO A 22 26.22 -8.25 44.46
C PRO A 22 26.84 -9.18 43.40
N GLN A 23 26.04 -9.60 42.42
CA GLN A 23 26.47 -10.45 41.30
C GLN A 23 26.80 -9.65 40.03
N ILE A 24 26.25 -8.45 39.92
CA ILE A 24 26.43 -7.54 38.79
C ILE A 24 26.83 -6.16 39.29
N THR A 25 27.53 -5.39 38.45
CA THR A 25 27.88 -4.00 38.73
C THR A 25 27.56 -3.13 37.52
N PHE A 26 26.95 -1.97 37.76
CA PHE A 26 26.67 -0.98 36.72
C PHE A 26 27.87 -0.08 36.43
N PHE A 27 28.93 -0.14 37.24
CA PHE A 27 30.08 0.75 37.15
C PHE A 27 31.28 0.14 36.41
N LYS A 28 31.19 -1.13 36.00
CA LYS A 28 32.27 -1.82 35.28
C LYS A 28 31.70 -2.69 34.16
N SER A 29 31.87 -2.22 32.92
CA SER A 29 31.55 -2.99 31.72
C SER A 29 32.74 -3.86 31.31
N VAL A 30 32.52 -5.15 31.13
CA VAL A 30 33.51 -6.08 30.56
C VAL A 30 33.08 -6.42 29.14
N TYR A 31 33.80 -5.87 28.16
CA TYR A 31 33.54 -6.15 26.74
C TYR A 31 34.17 -7.49 26.34
N LYS A 32 33.41 -8.31 25.61
CA LYS A 32 33.92 -9.54 25.00
C LYS A 32 34.77 -9.19 23.77
N ARG A 33 35.92 -9.84 23.62
CA ARG A 33 36.72 -9.76 22.39
C ARG A 33 36.02 -10.58 21.30
N TYR A 34 35.98 -10.05 20.09
CA TYR A 34 35.50 -10.74 18.89
C TYR A 34 36.69 -11.16 18.01
N THR A 35 36.46 -12.09 17.09
CA THR A 35 37.46 -12.50 16.09
C THR A 35 37.62 -11.42 15.03
N ASN A 36 38.80 -11.28 14.45
CA ASN A 36 39.00 -10.25 13.44
C ASN A 36 38.25 -10.60 12.15
N PHE A 37 37.48 -9.65 11.62
CA PHE A 37 36.77 -9.77 10.35
C PHE A 37 36.68 -8.41 9.65
N SER A 38 36.50 -8.43 8.32
CA SER A 38 36.18 -7.23 7.55
C SER A 38 34.91 -7.44 6.71
N LEU A 39 34.26 -6.34 6.36
CA LEU A 39 33.03 -6.32 5.56
C LEU A 39 33.27 -5.49 4.30
N GLU A 40 32.82 -6.01 3.17
CA GLU A 40 32.86 -5.31 1.88
C GLU A 40 31.58 -5.59 1.10
N ASN A 41 31.07 -4.57 0.42
CA ASN A 41 29.94 -4.70 -0.49
C ASN A 41 30.47 -4.90 -1.91
N ILE A 42 30.04 -5.97 -2.57
CA ILE A 42 30.46 -6.29 -3.94
C ILE A 42 29.21 -6.43 -4.81
N GLU A 43 29.19 -5.68 -5.90
CA GLU A 43 28.16 -5.72 -6.93
C GLU A 43 28.33 -6.95 -7.84
N VAL A 44 27.29 -7.76 -7.94
CA VAL A 44 27.23 -8.96 -8.78
C VAL A 44 26.17 -8.74 -9.87
N PRO A 45 26.52 -8.75 -11.16
CA PRO A 45 25.54 -8.56 -12.22
C PRO A 45 24.58 -9.75 -12.30
N LEU A 46 23.31 -9.46 -12.63
CA LEU A 46 22.32 -10.49 -12.91
C LEU A 46 22.36 -10.87 -14.39
N SER A 47 22.33 -12.17 -14.68
CA SER A 47 22.22 -12.69 -16.06
C SER A 47 20.75 -12.79 -16.46
N GLY A 48 20.38 -12.19 -17.59
CA GLY A 48 19.03 -12.23 -18.14
C GLY A 48 18.81 -11.12 -19.15
N PRO A 49 17.55 -10.85 -19.55
CA PRO A 49 17.23 -9.70 -20.37
C PRO A 49 17.51 -8.40 -19.60
N ASP A 50 18.30 -7.50 -20.20
CA ASP A 50 18.64 -6.20 -19.59
C ASP A 50 17.47 -5.19 -19.64
N GLU A 51 16.46 -5.46 -20.46
CA GLU A 51 15.27 -4.63 -20.64
C GLU A 51 14.03 -5.33 -20.07
N LEU A 52 13.19 -4.57 -19.35
CA LEU A 52 11.89 -5.06 -18.92
C LEU A 52 10.93 -5.13 -20.10
N ALA A 53 10.38 -6.31 -20.35
CA ALA A 53 9.32 -6.47 -21.33
C ALA A 53 8.05 -5.76 -20.86
N TRP A 54 7.34 -5.14 -21.81
CA TRP A 54 6.16 -4.32 -21.48
C TRP A 54 5.01 -5.15 -20.92
N ASP A 55 4.74 -6.33 -21.49
CA ASP A 55 3.58 -7.18 -21.15
C ASP A 55 3.97 -8.55 -20.58
N MET A 56 5.25 -8.93 -20.61
CA MET A 56 5.73 -10.22 -20.12
C MET A 56 6.65 -10.05 -18.90
N PRO A 57 6.55 -10.94 -17.88
CA PRO A 57 7.51 -10.96 -16.79
C PRO A 57 8.89 -11.41 -17.30
N ILE A 58 9.95 -10.94 -16.65
CA ILE A 58 11.32 -11.34 -16.95
C ILE A 58 11.92 -12.13 -15.80
N LYS A 59 12.84 -13.04 -16.14
CA LYS A 59 13.59 -13.83 -15.16
C LYS A 59 15.06 -13.48 -15.22
N LEU A 60 15.61 -13.17 -14.06
CA LEU A 60 17.01 -12.85 -13.85
C LEU A 60 17.63 -13.92 -12.96
N LYS A 61 18.83 -14.37 -13.30
CA LYS A 61 19.55 -15.39 -12.52
C LYS A 61 20.98 -14.97 -12.29
N THR A 62 21.53 -15.31 -11.13
CA THR A 62 22.97 -15.16 -10.91
C THR A 62 23.50 -16.24 -9.97
N LYS A 63 24.77 -16.59 -10.17
CA LYS A 63 25.53 -17.41 -9.23
C LYS A 63 26.31 -16.47 -8.33
N ILE A 64 26.22 -16.66 -7.02
CA ILE A 64 26.97 -15.84 -6.06
C ILE A 64 28.46 -16.19 -6.19
N PRO A 65 29.33 -15.24 -6.57
CA PRO A 65 30.75 -15.48 -6.67
C PRO A 65 31.38 -15.68 -5.29
N ARG A 66 32.37 -16.58 -5.20
CA ARG A 66 33.06 -16.89 -3.94
C ARG A 66 34.20 -15.91 -3.68
N ASN A 67 33.87 -14.63 -3.55
CA ASN A 67 34.85 -13.56 -3.30
C ASN A 67 35.32 -13.51 -1.83
N ALA A 68 34.51 -13.99 -0.89
CA ALA A 68 34.84 -14.04 0.54
C ALA A 68 34.32 -15.32 1.23
N ASP A 69 34.42 -15.35 2.56
CA ASP A 69 34.13 -16.53 3.38
C ASP A 69 32.65 -16.69 3.74
N LEU A 70 31.97 -15.59 4.08
CA LEU A 70 30.53 -15.56 4.38
C LEU A 70 29.81 -14.47 3.58
N ILE A 71 28.49 -14.60 3.44
CA ILE A 71 27.61 -13.53 2.95
C ILE A 71 26.55 -13.16 3.99
N SER A 72 26.19 -11.89 4.00
CA SER A 72 25.18 -11.32 4.91
C SER A 72 24.16 -10.53 4.09
N ASN A 73 23.91 -9.25 4.40
CA ASN A 73 22.94 -8.39 3.74
C ASN A 73 23.04 -8.40 2.21
N MET A 74 21.88 -8.28 1.56
CA MET A 74 21.75 -8.33 0.11
C MET A 74 20.72 -7.31 -0.36
N TYR A 75 21.06 -6.55 -1.40
CA TYR A 75 20.21 -5.52 -1.98
C TYR A 75 20.11 -5.71 -3.49
N LEU A 76 18.90 -5.68 -4.03
CA LEU A 76 18.66 -5.63 -5.46
C LEU A 76 18.68 -4.16 -5.92
N ARG A 77 19.64 -3.82 -6.77
CA ARG A 77 19.79 -2.50 -7.37
C ARG A 77 19.26 -2.49 -8.80
N LEU A 78 18.40 -1.51 -9.11
CA LEU A 78 17.77 -1.37 -10.42
C LEU A 78 17.67 0.11 -10.82
N ASP A 79 17.94 0.42 -12.08
CA ASP A 79 17.86 1.78 -12.61
C ASP A 79 16.47 2.05 -13.24
N LEU A 80 15.79 3.09 -12.75
CA LEU A 80 14.56 3.62 -13.35
C LEU A 80 14.87 4.74 -14.34
N PRO A 81 14.15 4.83 -15.47
CA PRO A 81 14.36 5.87 -16.46
C PRO A 81 13.72 7.19 -16.00
N PRO A 82 14.18 8.33 -16.56
CA PRO A 82 13.43 9.57 -16.43
C PRO A 82 12.10 9.46 -17.20
N ILE A 83 11.00 9.87 -16.56
CA ILE A 83 9.66 9.86 -17.15
C ILE A 83 9.24 11.27 -17.57
N PHE A 84 8.66 11.37 -18.76
CA PHE A 84 8.14 12.58 -19.37
C PHE A 84 6.63 12.46 -19.51
N SER A 85 5.90 13.25 -18.73
CA SER A 85 4.44 13.31 -18.77
C SER A 85 3.95 14.67 -19.25
N THR A 86 2.78 14.70 -19.88
CA THR A 86 2.07 15.93 -20.28
C THR A 86 0.78 16.08 -19.47
N GLU A 87 0.15 17.25 -19.53
CA GLU A 87 -1.12 17.52 -18.82
C GLU A 87 -2.27 16.60 -19.26
N GLU A 88 -2.26 16.14 -20.51
CA GLU A 88 -3.28 15.24 -21.08
C GLU A 88 -3.04 13.75 -20.76
N MET A 89 -1.79 13.34 -20.49
CA MET A 89 -1.43 11.95 -20.17
C MET A 89 -0.49 11.95 -18.97
N ASN A 90 -1.08 11.85 -17.78
CA ASN A 90 -0.37 11.83 -16.50
C ASN A 90 -0.01 10.38 -16.11
N PHE A 91 1.28 10.08 -16.13
CA PHE A 91 1.91 8.84 -15.69
C PHE A 91 2.16 8.83 -14.18
N ALA A 92 1.85 7.73 -13.50
CA ALA A 92 2.30 7.51 -12.13
C ALA A 92 2.79 6.08 -11.92
N TRP A 93 3.89 5.91 -11.21
CA TRP A 93 4.30 4.58 -10.74
C TRP A 93 3.35 4.08 -9.66
N SER A 94 3.19 2.77 -9.58
CA SER A 94 2.53 2.11 -8.46
C SER A 94 3.24 2.47 -7.17
N LYS A 95 2.47 2.59 -6.09
CA LYS A 95 2.99 2.77 -4.74
C LYS A 95 3.88 1.57 -4.37
N ASP A 96 4.94 1.86 -3.59
CA ASP A 96 5.96 0.89 -3.16
C ASP A 96 6.57 0.07 -4.32
N LEU A 97 6.88 0.76 -5.43
CA LEU A 97 7.35 0.19 -6.70
C LEU A 97 8.41 -0.90 -6.53
N GLY A 98 9.40 -0.71 -5.67
CA GLY A 98 10.48 -1.68 -5.49
C GLY A 98 9.99 -3.06 -5.01
N PHE A 99 9.03 -3.11 -4.10
CA PHE A 99 8.44 -4.40 -3.67
C PHE A 99 7.46 -4.94 -4.70
N VAL A 100 6.63 -4.08 -5.31
CA VAL A 100 5.67 -4.49 -6.34
C VAL A 100 6.38 -5.09 -7.55
N LEU A 101 7.52 -4.53 -7.94
CA LEU A 101 8.32 -4.98 -9.07
C LEU A 101 8.79 -6.44 -8.96
N ILE A 102 9.03 -6.90 -7.73
CA ILE A 102 9.42 -8.28 -7.44
C ILE A 102 8.17 -9.15 -7.33
N ASP A 103 8.04 -10.12 -8.23
CA ASP A 103 7.03 -11.18 -8.06
C ASP A 103 7.52 -12.15 -6.98
N TYR A 104 8.68 -12.77 -7.22
CA TYR A 104 9.37 -13.59 -6.24
C TYR A 104 10.89 -13.61 -6.43
N VAL A 105 11.59 -13.96 -5.36
CA VAL A 105 13.01 -14.28 -5.31
C VAL A 105 13.19 -15.67 -4.72
N ASP A 106 13.82 -16.56 -5.47
CA ASP A 106 14.17 -17.91 -5.02
C ASP A 106 15.67 -18.00 -4.76
N LEU A 107 16.02 -18.59 -3.62
CA LEU A 107 17.38 -18.95 -3.26
C LEU A 107 17.60 -20.44 -3.38
N TYR A 108 18.58 -20.83 -4.19
CA TYR A 108 19.00 -22.21 -4.41
C TYR A 108 20.37 -22.46 -3.82
N ILE A 109 20.55 -23.62 -3.18
CA ILE A 109 21.85 -24.13 -2.73
C ILE A 109 22.00 -25.54 -3.30
N GLY A 110 23.00 -25.78 -4.15
CA GLY A 110 23.23 -27.09 -4.76
C GLY A 110 22.05 -27.59 -5.61
N GLY A 111 21.29 -26.69 -6.22
CA GLY A 111 20.09 -27.00 -7.00
C GLY A 111 18.80 -27.20 -6.19
N GLN A 112 18.87 -27.26 -4.85
CA GLN A 112 17.69 -27.31 -3.99
C GLN A 112 17.20 -25.89 -3.66
N LYS A 113 15.90 -25.63 -3.84
CA LYS A 113 15.26 -24.38 -3.40
C LYS A 113 15.17 -24.35 -1.87
N ILE A 114 15.81 -23.38 -1.24
CA ILE A 114 15.86 -23.25 0.22
C ILE A 114 14.80 -22.28 0.71
N GLN A 115 14.63 -21.12 0.09
CA GLN A 115 13.61 -20.15 0.47
C GLN A 115 13.09 -19.41 -0.77
N ARG A 116 11.79 -19.11 -0.74
CA ARG A 116 11.14 -18.16 -1.62
C ARG A 116 10.75 -16.93 -0.82
N LEU A 117 11.03 -15.74 -1.35
CA LEU A 117 10.53 -14.47 -0.85
C LEU A 117 9.64 -13.85 -1.93
N THR A 118 8.50 -13.26 -1.56
CA THR A 118 7.65 -12.53 -2.50
C THR A 118 7.69 -11.04 -2.19
N GLY A 119 7.45 -10.20 -3.21
CA GLY A 119 7.41 -8.75 -3.03
C GLY A 119 6.37 -8.30 -2.00
N ASN A 120 5.16 -8.88 -2.07
CA ASN A 120 4.09 -8.61 -1.10
C ASN A 120 4.51 -8.94 0.34
N PHE A 121 5.09 -10.13 0.55
CA PHE A 121 5.54 -10.53 1.87
C PHE A 121 6.65 -9.62 2.40
N ALA A 122 7.60 -9.23 1.54
CA ALA A 122 8.65 -8.28 1.91
C ALA A 122 8.06 -6.93 2.35
N ASN A 123 7.04 -6.42 1.65
CA ASN A 123 6.35 -5.20 2.05
C ASN A 123 5.65 -5.33 3.41
N ILE A 124 4.93 -6.44 3.63
CA ILE A 124 4.21 -6.70 4.90
C ILE A 124 5.20 -6.83 6.06
N GLN A 125 6.22 -7.68 5.89
CA GLN A 125 7.25 -7.90 6.90
C GLN A 125 7.93 -6.58 7.25
N PHE A 126 8.19 -5.75 6.24
CA PHE A 126 8.79 -4.45 6.46
C PHE A 126 7.91 -3.50 7.28
N GLN A 127 6.59 -3.53 7.07
CA GLN A 127 5.63 -2.74 7.85
C GLN A 127 5.45 -3.24 9.30
N LEU A 128 5.72 -4.52 9.56
CA LEU A 128 5.59 -5.12 10.91
C LEU A 128 6.88 -4.96 11.74
N GLU A 129 8.04 -5.29 11.15
CA GLU A 129 9.30 -5.47 11.88
C GLU A 129 10.08 -4.16 12.12
N HIS A 130 9.67 -3.04 11.51
CA HIS A 130 10.48 -1.81 11.50
C HIS A 130 9.75 -0.59 12.05
N SER A 131 10.45 0.22 12.85
CA SER A 131 9.95 1.52 13.32
C SER A 131 9.65 2.48 12.17
N GLN A 132 8.75 3.44 12.41
CA GLN A 132 8.32 4.43 11.41
C GLN A 132 9.48 5.16 10.71
N GLU A 133 10.54 5.51 11.45
CA GLU A 133 11.73 6.17 10.89
C GLU A 133 12.43 5.29 9.84
N LYS A 134 12.63 4.01 10.17
CA LYS A 134 13.20 3.04 9.21
C LYS A 134 12.24 2.81 8.06
N GLN A 135 10.93 2.80 8.32
CA GLN A 135 9.89 2.72 7.29
C GLN A 135 10.00 3.83 6.25
N HIS A 136 10.15 5.07 6.70
CA HIS A 136 10.40 6.19 5.81
C HIS A 136 11.72 6.05 5.03
N ALA A 137 12.79 5.59 5.68
CA ALA A 137 14.09 5.38 5.03
C ALA A 137 14.00 4.34 3.89
N ILE A 138 13.30 3.23 4.10
CA ILE A 138 13.16 2.18 3.08
C ILE A 138 12.14 2.54 2.01
N LYS A 139 11.04 3.24 2.35
CA LYS A 139 10.15 3.85 1.35
C LYS A 139 10.95 4.73 0.38
N ARG A 140 11.96 5.45 0.87
CA ARG A 140 12.91 6.17 0.02
C ARG A 140 13.78 5.24 -0.82
N LEU A 141 14.27 4.11 -0.31
CA LEU A 141 15.10 3.19 -1.10
C LEU A 141 14.33 2.46 -2.22
N ILE A 142 13.08 2.08 -1.94
CA ILE A 142 12.21 1.33 -2.88
C ILE A 142 11.39 2.23 -3.81
N GLY A 143 11.46 3.55 -3.63
CA GLY A 143 10.74 4.50 -4.46
C GLY A 143 9.27 4.69 -4.10
N GLY A 144 8.89 4.43 -2.85
CA GLY A 144 7.57 4.74 -2.27
C GLY A 144 7.40 6.20 -1.82
N ASP A 145 8.37 7.08 -2.09
CA ASP A 145 8.23 8.53 -1.86
C ASP A 145 7.17 9.14 -2.77
N SER A 146 6.42 10.15 -2.28
CA SER A 146 5.32 10.81 -3.02
C SER A 146 5.73 11.41 -4.39
N PHE A 147 7.04 11.64 -4.59
CA PHE A 147 7.58 12.13 -5.86
C PHE A 147 7.55 11.11 -7.00
N LEU A 148 7.53 9.80 -6.71
CA LEU A 148 7.45 8.72 -7.71
C LEU A 148 6.02 8.21 -7.89
N SER A 149 5.30 8.11 -6.77
CA SER A 149 3.93 7.62 -6.66
C SER A 149 2.88 8.72 -6.77
N TYR A 150 3.19 9.83 -7.47
CA TYR A 150 2.41 11.08 -7.52
C TYR A 150 0.89 10.83 -7.47
N ASP A 151 0.37 10.96 -6.24
CA ASP A 151 -1.03 10.85 -5.91
C ASP A 151 -1.64 12.25 -6.06
N ALA A 152 -2.90 12.29 -6.50
CA ALA A 152 -3.54 13.41 -7.17
C ALA A 152 -3.83 14.67 -6.29
N VAL A 153 -3.07 14.90 -5.22
CA VAL A 153 -3.34 15.92 -4.19
C VAL A 153 -2.93 17.33 -4.62
N TYR A 154 -2.02 17.48 -5.58
CA TYR A 154 -1.77 18.77 -6.22
C TYR A 154 -2.16 18.69 -7.70
N PRO A 155 -3.13 19.50 -8.18
CA PRO A 155 -3.30 19.76 -9.61
C PRO A 155 -2.10 20.50 -10.23
N GLY A 156 -1.15 20.95 -9.40
CA GLY A 156 -0.01 21.76 -9.78
C GLY A 156 1.25 20.94 -10.05
N GLY A 157 1.30 20.32 -11.23
CA GLY A 157 2.52 19.96 -11.95
C GLY A 157 3.42 18.89 -11.31
N TYR A 158 3.95 18.01 -12.15
CA TYR A 158 5.11 17.22 -11.76
C TYR A 158 6.25 18.13 -11.28
N PRO A 159 7.09 17.72 -10.32
CA PRO A 159 8.16 18.57 -9.79
C PRO A 159 9.14 19.07 -10.87
N GLY A 160 9.23 18.38 -12.02
CA GLY A 160 10.01 18.83 -13.17
C GLY A 160 9.26 19.68 -14.21
N PHE A 161 7.93 19.69 -14.21
CA PHE A 161 7.13 20.41 -15.22
C PHE A 161 6.38 21.59 -14.60
N ASN A 162 6.85 22.79 -14.92
CA ASN A 162 6.09 24.00 -14.67
C ASN A 162 5.78 24.73 -15.98
N SER A 163 4.51 25.08 -16.18
CA SER A 163 4.04 25.86 -17.33
C SER A 163 4.36 27.35 -17.20
N THR A 164 4.72 27.82 -16.00
CA THR A 164 5.11 29.21 -15.74
C THR A 164 6.60 29.42 -16.01
N ASN A 165 6.90 30.35 -16.93
CA ASN A 165 8.27 30.70 -17.32
C ASN A 165 9.03 31.44 -16.20
N GLU A 166 8.31 32.22 -15.39
CA GLU A 166 8.87 33.09 -14.36
C GLU A 166 7.94 33.14 -13.15
N TYR A 167 8.50 33.30 -11.95
CA TYR A 167 7.75 33.59 -10.73
C TYR A 167 8.32 34.81 -10.03
N GLN A 168 7.50 35.52 -9.25
CA GLN A 168 7.93 36.65 -8.43
C GLN A 168 8.31 36.14 -7.04
N ASP A 169 9.49 36.49 -6.54
CA ASP A 169 9.81 36.32 -5.13
C ASP A 169 8.97 37.30 -4.27
N SER A 170 8.88 37.02 -2.97
CA SER A 170 8.34 37.90 -1.92
C SER A 170 8.84 39.35 -1.96
N SER A 171 10.00 39.59 -2.60
CA SER A 171 10.60 40.89 -2.86
C SER A 171 10.16 41.57 -4.17
N GLY A 172 9.26 40.95 -4.95
CA GLY A 172 8.81 41.44 -6.26
C GLY A 172 9.84 41.28 -7.39
N LYS A 173 10.89 40.48 -7.16
CA LYS A 173 11.92 40.19 -8.16
C LYS A 173 11.48 39.02 -9.04
N THR A 174 11.49 39.23 -10.35
CA THR A 174 11.15 38.20 -11.33
C THR A 174 12.32 37.22 -11.47
N ILE A 175 12.08 35.97 -11.10
CA ILE A 175 13.04 34.88 -11.19
C ILE A 175 12.59 33.93 -12.30
N LYS A 176 13.50 33.59 -13.22
CA LYS A 176 13.24 32.58 -14.24
C LYS A 176 13.05 31.23 -13.56
N ASN A 177 11.94 30.57 -13.89
CA ASN A 177 11.62 29.28 -13.34
C ASN A 177 12.59 28.23 -13.90
N LYS A 178 13.40 27.67 -13.01
CA LYS A 178 14.36 26.60 -13.36
C LYS A 178 13.66 25.38 -13.99
N PHE A 179 12.35 25.23 -13.73
CA PHE A 179 11.54 24.10 -14.17
C PHE A 179 10.60 24.40 -15.35
N PHE A 180 10.76 25.55 -16.03
CA PHE A 180 9.92 25.92 -17.17
C PHE A 180 10.15 25.00 -18.37
N GLN A 181 9.13 24.20 -18.71
CA GLN A 181 9.20 23.20 -19.80
C GLN A 181 10.42 22.26 -19.73
N THR A 182 11.05 22.12 -18.56
CA THR A 182 12.24 21.27 -18.42
C THR A 182 11.83 19.83 -18.20
N ALA A 183 12.09 19.02 -19.19
CA ALA A 183 11.98 17.58 -19.15
C ALA A 183 13.08 17.03 -18.18
N PRO A 184 12.84 16.08 -17.22
CA PRO A 184 11.70 15.16 -17.06
C PRO A 184 10.73 15.45 -15.88
N ALA A 185 9.50 14.92 -15.98
CA ALA A 185 8.47 14.96 -14.95
C ALA A 185 8.82 14.12 -13.70
N ILE A 186 9.41 12.94 -13.91
CA ILE A 186 10.00 12.10 -12.87
C ILE A 186 11.47 11.89 -13.21
N PHE A 187 12.37 12.15 -12.27
CA PHE A 187 13.80 12.03 -12.48
C PHE A 187 14.28 10.56 -12.48
N LYS A 188 15.39 10.30 -13.21
CA LYS A 188 16.10 9.02 -13.18
C LYS A 188 16.51 8.72 -11.73
N ARG A 189 16.33 7.47 -11.28
CA ARG A 189 16.69 7.03 -9.92
C ARG A 189 17.14 5.57 -9.92
N ALA A 190 18.07 5.22 -9.04
CA ALA A 190 18.36 3.83 -8.71
C ALA A 190 17.55 3.41 -7.48
N LEU A 191 16.86 2.28 -7.57
CA LEU A 191 16.20 1.62 -6.44
C LEU A 191 17.18 0.69 -5.75
N PHE A 192 17.08 0.58 -4.42
CA PHE A 192 17.82 -0.39 -3.61
C PHE A 192 16.83 -1.18 -2.77
N ILE A 193 16.50 -2.39 -3.20
CA ILE A 193 15.45 -3.20 -2.57
C ILE A 193 16.12 -4.23 -1.65
N PRO A 194 15.91 -4.19 -0.33
CA PRO A 194 16.47 -5.18 0.59
C PRO A 194 15.84 -6.56 0.36
N LEU A 195 16.66 -7.61 0.37
CA LEU A 195 16.21 -9.00 0.28
C LEU A 195 16.36 -9.69 1.64
N ASP A 196 15.24 -9.90 2.33
CA ASP A 196 15.20 -10.36 3.72
C ASP A 196 15.20 -11.90 3.86
N PHE A 197 16.30 -12.53 3.45
CA PHE A 197 16.55 -13.95 3.72
C PHE A 197 16.89 -14.21 5.20
N TRP A 198 16.88 -15.48 5.63
CA TRP A 198 17.22 -15.82 7.02
C TRP A 198 18.62 -15.35 7.46
N PHE A 199 19.58 -15.28 6.54
CA PHE A 199 20.98 -14.89 6.82
C PHE A 199 21.24 -13.38 6.76
N THR A 200 20.24 -12.58 6.36
CA THR A 200 20.35 -11.11 6.34
C THR A 200 19.83 -10.46 7.62
N LYS A 201 19.00 -11.19 8.39
CA LYS A 201 18.39 -10.69 9.63
C LYS A 201 19.40 -10.49 10.78
N ASP A 202 20.33 -11.42 10.93
CA ASP A 202 21.33 -11.42 12.01
C ASP A 202 22.71 -11.79 11.45
N PRO A 203 23.78 -11.03 11.78
CA PRO A 203 25.13 -11.35 11.34
C PRO A 203 25.62 -12.73 11.81
N GLY A 204 25.09 -13.26 12.92
CA GLY A 204 25.39 -14.61 13.41
C GLY A 204 24.88 -15.73 12.50
N LEU A 205 24.02 -15.43 11.53
CA LEU A 205 23.47 -16.38 10.56
C LEU A 205 24.03 -16.21 9.16
N SER A 206 25.04 -15.36 9.00
CA SER A 206 25.73 -15.15 7.73
C SER A 206 26.09 -16.50 7.11
N LEU A 207 25.73 -16.66 5.84
CA LEU A 207 25.81 -17.95 5.15
C LEU A 207 27.27 -18.23 4.76
N PRO A 208 27.88 -19.34 5.24
CA PRO A 208 29.29 -19.63 4.97
C PRO A 208 29.49 -20.22 3.58
N LEU A 209 29.98 -19.40 2.65
CA LEU A 209 30.37 -19.83 1.31
C LEU A 209 31.50 -20.87 1.38
N ILE A 210 32.44 -20.70 2.31
CA ILE A 210 33.58 -21.60 2.46
C ILE A 210 33.19 -23.02 2.89
N ALA A 211 32.05 -23.18 3.57
CA ALA A 211 31.50 -24.49 3.96
C ALA A 211 30.70 -25.15 2.82
N LEU A 212 30.45 -24.45 1.72
CA LEU A 212 29.65 -24.87 0.58
C LEU A 212 30.51 -25.00 -0.69
N GLN A 213 31.65 -25.69 -0.59
CA GLN A 213 32.62 -25.77 -1.70
C GLN A 213 32.09 -26.52 -2.93
N TYR A 214 31.22 -27.50 -2.74
CA TYR A 214 30.69 -28.35 -3.81
C TYR A 214 29.29 -27.92 -4.26
N HIS A 215 28.62 -27.02 -3.53
CA HIS A 215 27.30 -26.50 -3.88
C HIS A 215 27.42 -25.04 -4.32
N ASP A 216 26.92 -24.75 -5.50
CA ASP A 216 26.73 -23.36 -5.95
C ASP A 216 25.52 -22.75 -5.24
N ILE A 217 25.60 -21.44 -5.00
CA ILE A 217 24.49 -20.65 -4.49
C ILE A 217 23.98 -19.82 -5.64
N GLU A 218 22.71 -20.02 -5.99
CA GLU A 218 22.08 -19.37 -7.12
C GLU A 218 20.85 -18.60 -6.65
N ILE A 219 20.67 -17.40 -7.20
CA ILE A 219 19.49 -16.57 -6.95
C ILE A 219 18.75 -16.42 -8.26
N GLU A 220 17.45 -16.72 -8.24
CA GLU A 220 16.52 -16.46 -9.33
C GLU A 220 15.52 -15.39 -8.89
N ILE A 221 15.42 -14.30 -9.64
CA ILE A 221 14.48 -13.21 -9.41
C ILE A 221 13.53 -13.13 -10.59
N GLN A 222 12.23 -13.19 -10.33
CA GLN A 222 11.20 -12.90 -11.33
C GLN A 222 10.67 -11.47 -11.10
N LEU A 223 10.79 -10.64 -12.13
CA LEU A 223 10.24 -9.28 -12.13
C LEU A 223 8.94 -9.22 -12.92
N ARG A 224 8.00 -8.43 -12.45
CA ARG A 224 6.73 -8.17 -13.15
C ARG A 224 6.94 -7.38 -14.44
N SER A 225 5.96 -7.45 -15.33
CA SER A 225 5.96 -6.67 -16.57
C SER A 225 5.79 -5.18 -16.28
N VAL A 226 6.34 -4.32 -17.14
CA VAL A 226 6.27 -2.85 -16.94
C VAL A 226 4.82 -2.38 -16.81
N ARG A 227 3.91 -2.96 -17.60
CA ARG A 227 2.49 -2.64 -17.58
C ARG A 227 1.83 -2.78 -16.20
N GLU A 228 2.33 -3.65 -15.33
CA GLU A 228 1.79 -3.83 -13.98
C GLU A 228 2.29 -2.80 -12.97
N LEU A 229 3.26 -1.97 -13.36
CA LEU A 229 4.00 -1.10 -12.44
C LEU A 229 3.57 0.36 -12.48
N TYR A 230 2.74 0.78 -13.43
CA TYR A 230 2.32 2.17 -13.57
C TYR A 230 0.85 2.30 -13.95
N THR A 231 0.30 3.49 -13.74
CA THR A 231 -1.05 3.87 -14.16
C THR A 231 -0.99 5.11 -15.04
N VAL A 232 -1.98 5.26 -15.91
CA VAL A 232 -2.15 6.44 -16.77
C VAL A 232 -3.47 7.10 -16.43
N LEU A 233 -3.49 8.42 -16.41
CA LEU A 233 -4.71 9.20 -16.23
C LEU A 233 -5.49 9.27 -17.55
N GLU A 234 -6.73 8.81 -17.55
CA GLU A 234 -7.68 8.95 -18.66
C GLU A 234 -8.85 9.85 -18.25
N VAL A 235 -9.49 10.47 -19.24
CA VAL A 235 -10.75 11.19 -19.06
C VAL A 235 -11.84 10.17 -18.73
N ASP A 236 -12.52 10.37 -17.60
CA ASP A 236 -13.65 9.52 -17.19
C ASP A 236 -14.97 10.08 -17.73
N LYS A 237 -15.36 11.29 -17.31
CA LYS A 237 -16.60 11.94 -17.74
C LYS A 237 -16.43 13.45 -17.87
N THR A 238 -17.08 14.04 -18.86
CA THR A 238 -17.22 15.49 -18.97
C THR A 238 -18.63 15.89 -18.60
N TYR A 239 -18.75 16.67 -17.53
CA TYR A 239 -19.99 17.26 -17.07
C TYR A 239 -20.13 18.66 -17.65
N TYR A 240 -21.32 18.98 -18.13
CA TYR A 240 -21.65 20.32 -18.62
C TYR A 240 -22.61 20.97 -17.63
N TYR A 241 -22.31 22.22 -17.23
CA TYR A 241 -23.14 22.99 -16.31
C TYR A 241 -23.25 24.44 -16.77
N TYR A 242 -24.31 25.12 -16.36
CA TYR A 242 -24.54 26.51 -16.72
C TYR A 242 -23.80 27.43 -15.73
N GLY A 243 -23.05 28.40 -16.24
CA GLY A 243 -22.23 29.33 -15.45
C GLY A 243 -23.00 30.41 -14.70
N SER A 244 -24.34 30.47 -14.82
CA SER A 244 -25.17 31.40 -14.05
C SER A 244 -26.56 30.83 -13.72
N ASN A 245 -27.11 31.19 -12.55
CA ASN A 245 -28.47 30.83 -12.08
C ASN A 245 -29.61 31.50 -12.88
N LYS A 246 -29.34 32.13 -14.03
CA LYS A 246 -30.36 32.93 -14.76
C LYS A 246 -31.44 32.12 -15.47
N HIS A 247 -31.45 30.80 -15.35
CA HIS A 247 -32.56 29.97 -15.79
C HIS A 247 -33.05 29.02 -14.69
N TYR A 248 -33.72 29.61 -13.71
CA TYR A 248 -34.78 28.95 -12.93
C TYR A 248 -35.85 29.97 -12.57
N ASN A 249 -36.43 30.61 -13.60
CA ASN A 249 -37.74 31.23 -13.47
C ASN A 249 -38.63 30.58 -14.53
N SER A 250 -39.01 29.32 -14.29
CA SER A 250 -40.20 28.74 -14.92
C SER A 250 -41.44 29.34 -14.23
N GLY A 251 -41.61 30.65 -14.39
CA GLY A 251 -42.78 31.40 -13.97
C GLY A 251 -43.66 31.72 -15.17
N SER A 252 -43.89 30.75 -16.05
CA SER A 252 -44.96 30.70 -17.05
C SER A 252 -44.80 29.40 -17.83
N GLY A 253 -45.93 28.77 -18.18
CA GLY A 253 -46.02 27.39 -18.65
C GLY A 253 -45.06 27.01 -19.77
N MET A 254 -44.72 25.73 -19.79
CA MET A 254 -44.10 25.06 -20.92
C MET A 254 -44.85 25.38 -22.22
N GLU A 255 -44.26 26.21 -23.07
CA GLU A 255 -44.42 26.09 -24.51
C GLU A 255 -43.05 25.90 -25.14
N SER A 256 -42.83 24.68 -25.65
CA SER A 256 -41.95 24.30 -26.75
C SER A 256 -40.84 25.27 -27.15
N ILE A 257 -39.59 24.83 -26.96
CA ILE A 257 -38.44 25.34 -27.72
C ILE A 257 -38.54 24.80 -29.16
N VAL A 258 -39.49 25.33 -29.94
CA VAL A 258 -39.48 25.37 -31.41
C VAL A 258 -40.21 26.65 -31.82
N HIS A 259 -39.49 27.77 -31.93
CA HIS A 259 -40.07 28.95 -32.56
C HIS A 259 -40.13 28.76 -34.08
N ARG A 260 -41.30 28.35 -34.58
CA ARG A 260 -41.68 28.60 -35.97
C ARG A 260 -41.91 30.11 -36.12
N ARG A 261 -41.05 30.79 -36.89
CA ARG A 261 -41.33 32.13 -37.41
C ARG A 261 -42.51 32.04 -38.39
N ASN A 262 -43.74 32.29 -37.93
CA ASN A 262 -44.82 32.66 -38.83
C ASN A 262 -44.63 34.14 -39.20
N GLY A 263 -44.12 34.39 -40.41
CA GLY A 263 -44.11 35.72 -41.01
C GLY A 263 -42.77 36.16 -41.61
N ASN A 264 -42.26 35.46 -42.62
CA ASN A 264 -41.49 36.10 -43.71
C ASN A 264 -41.52 35.19 -44.97
N PRO A 265 -41.98 35.66 -46.15
CA PRO A 265 -42.12 34.81 -47.35
C PRO A 265 -40.83 34.45 -48.08
N ASN A 266 -39.67 34.97 -47.69
CA ASN A 266 -38.42 34.76 -48.43
C ASN A 266 -37.36 34.09 -47.56
N GLY A 267 -37.08 32.83 -47.90
CA GLY A 267 -36.27 31.91 -47.11
C GLY A 267 -34.80 32.31 -46.99
N TRP A 268 -34.28 32.13 -45.77
CA TRP A 268 -32.92 31.70 -45.43
C TRP A 268 -32.98 31.08 -44.03
N ASN A 269 -32.77 29.77 -43.91
CA ASN A 269 -32.65 29.06 -42.64
C ASN A 269 -31.28 29.34 -42.03
N GLY A 270 -31.17 30.41 -41.22
CA GLY A 270 -30.00 30.65 -40.39
C GLY A 270 -30.15 29.95 -39.04
N ILE A 271 -29.33 28.92 -38.78
CA ILE A 271 -29.08 28.42 -37.42
C ILE A 271 -28.39 29.56 -36.67
N MET A 272 -29.04 30.13 -35.65
CA MET A 272 -28.36 31.06 -34.74
C MET A 272 -27.31 30.26 -33.94
N PRO A 273 -26.06 30.72 -33.85
CA PRO A 273 -25.07 30.04 -33.03
C PRO A 273 -25.50 30.16 -31.56
N ILE A 274 -25.41 29.05 -30.83
CA ILE A 274 -25.48 29.02 -29.37
C ILE A 274 -24.35 29.93 -28.86
N LYS A 275 -24.62 31.22 -28.68
CA LYS A 275 -23.66 32.21 -28.16
C LYS A 275 -24.08 32.81 -26.82
N ASP A 276 -25.32 32.57 -26.37
CA ASP A 276 -25.85 33.17 -25.14
C ASP A 276 -26.10 32.16 -24.00
N VAL A 277 -25.56 30.95 -24.14
CA VAL A 277 -25.58 29.95 -23.07
C VAL A 277 -24.16 29.79 -22.55
N ASP A 278 -23.87 30.34 -21.37
CA ASP A 278 -22.60 30.15 -20.65
C ASP A 278 -22.53 28.70 -20.16
N ILE A 279 -22.31 27.75 -21.08
CA ILE A 279 -22.10 26.34 -20.76
C ILE A 279 -20.62 26.18 -20.40
N ARG A 280 -20.37 25.89 -19.13
CA ARG A 280 -19.05 25.48 -18.63
C ARG A 280 -18.98 23.96 -18.61
N SER A 281 -17.77 23.44 -18.72
CA SER A 281 -17.52 22.01 -18.64
C SER A 281 -16.51 21.69 -17.55
N PHE A 282 -16.80 20.66 -16.76
CA PHE A 282 -15.88 20.07 -15.80
C PHE A 282 -15.63 18.62 -16.20
N THR A 283 -14.37 18.29 -16.48
CA THR A 283 -13.97 16.93 -16.84
C THR A 283 -13.36 16.24 -15.63
N THR A 284 -13.91 15.08 -15.26
CA THR A 284 -13.31 14.16 -14.30
C THR A 284 -12.32 13.24 -14.99
N TYR A 285 -11.29 12.85 -14.24
CA TYR A 285 -10.23 11.97 -14.70
C TYR A 285 -10.13 10.77 -13.78
N ARG A 286 -9.76 9.62 -14.33
CA ARG A 286 -9.57 8.37 -13.59
C ARG A 286 -8.24 7.73 -14.00
N ARG A 287 -7.49 7.24 -13.02
CA ARG A 287 -6.30 6.42 -13.27
C ARG A 287 -6.70 5.01 -13.67
N VAL A 288 -6.11 4.51 -14.74
CA VAL A 288 -6.35 3.18 -15.29
C VAL A 288 -5.05 2.43 -15.50
N LYS A 289 -5.12 1.10 -15.42
CA LYS A 289 -4.05 0.22 -15.87
C LYS A 289 -3.83 0.40 -17.38
N PRO A 290 -2.58 0.46 -17.86
CA PRO A 290 -2.27 0.53 -19.28
C PRO A 290 -2.95 -0.60 -20.05
N ASP A 291 -3.45 -0.32 -21.24
CA ASP A 291 -4.16 -1.30 -22.08
C ASP A 291 -3.26 -1.68 -23.25
N VAL A 292 -3.15 -2.99 -23.54
CA VAL A 292 -2.34 -3.53 -24.64
C VAL A 292 -2.78 -2.94 -25.97
N MET A 293 -4.09 -2.73 -26.14
CA MET A 293 -4.67 -2.27 -27.40
C MET A 293 -4.45 -0.76 -27.64
N LYS A 294 -4.24 0.02 -26.58
CA LYS A 294 -4.07 1.48 -26.66
C LYS A 294 -2.59 1.84 -26.82
N LYS A 295 -2.18 2.20 -28.04
CA LYS A 295 -0.81 2.67 -28.34
C LYS A 295 -0.37 3.87 -27.50
N SER A 296 -1.30 4.72 -27.06
CA SER A 296 -1.04 5.85 -26.16
C SER A 296 -0.53 5.41 -24.79
N HIS A 297 -0.91 4.21 -24.33
CA HIS A 297 -0.57 3.71 -23.01
C HIS A 297 0.83 3.09 -22.94
N HIS A 298 1.47 2.84 -24.07
CA HIS A 298 2.78 2.20 -24.13
C HIS A 298 3.86 3.06 -23.44
N ILE A 299 4.75 2.42 -22.66
CA ILE A 299 5.78 3.10 -21.86
C ILE A 299 6.69 4.02 -22.69
N SER A 300 6.90 3.68 -23.96
CA SER A 300 7.73 4.47 -24.89
C SER A 300 7.27 5.90 -25.11
N ASN A 301 6.00 6.20 -24.87
CA ASN A 301 5.49 7.58 -25.00
C ASN A 301 5.96 8.46 -23.83
N PHE A 302 6.38 7.83 -22.74
CA PHE A 302 6.78 8.46 -21.50
C PHE A 302 8.30 8.47 -21.29
N VAL A 303 9.09 7.80 -22.13
CA VAL A 303 10.57 7.74 -22.02
C VAL A 303 11.19 8.39 -23.25
N ARG A 304 12.11 9.36 -23.07
CA ARG A 304 12.88 10.00 -24.17
C ARG A 304 14.33 9.52 -24.16
N GLY A 305 14.88 9.20 -25.33
CA GLY A 305 16.30 8.86 -25.53
C GLY A 305 16.57 8.05 -26.80
N SER A 306 17.85 7.86 -27.13
CA SER A 306 18.34 6.99 -28.23
C SER A 306 18.23 5.51 -27.85
N TYR A 307 17.03 5.10 -27.45
CA TYR A 307 16.71 3.70 -27.23
C TYR A 307 16.18 3.16 -28.55
N ASP A 308 17.04 2.48 -29.31
CA ASP A 308 16.71 1.94 -30.64
C ASP A 308 15.46 1.03 -30.63
N SER A 309 15.02 0.59 -29.44
CA SER A 309 13.90 -0.32 -29.16
C SER A 309 12.72 0.25 -28.34
N LYS A 310 12.68 1.54 -27.96
CA LYS A 310 11.56 2.13 -27.18
C LYS A 310 11.32 1.50 -25.77
N THR A 311 12.37 0.96 -25.16
CA THR A 311 12.46 0.42 -23.78
C THR A 311 13.66 1.06 -23.05
N TRP A 312 13.88 0.79 -21.75
CA TRP A 312 15.05 1.28 -21.01
C TRP A 312 15.88 0.13 -20.45
N SER A 313 17.20 0.33 -20.31
CA SER A 313 18.10 -0.63 -19.66
C SER A 313 17.94 -0.54 -18.14
N LEU A 314 17.57 -1.66 -17.52
CA LEU A 314 17.34 -1.77 -16.08
C LEU A 314 18.65 -1.85 -15.28
N ASN A 315 19.75 -2.29 -15.92
CA ASN A 315 21.05 -2.57 -15.29
C ASN A 315 20.92 -3.33 -13.95
N PRO A 316 20.32 -4.52 -13.95
CA PRO A 316 20.02 -5.23 -12.71
C PRO A 316 21.29 -5.78 -12.04
N VAL A 317 21.56 -5.33 -10.81
CA VAL A 317 22.74 -5.70 -10.04
C VAL A 317 22.35 -6.12 -8.63
N LEU A 318 23.00 -7.14 -8.10
CA LEU A 318 22.86 -7.58 -6.72
C LEU A 318 24.05 -7.04 -5.90
N ASP A 319 23.80 -6.15 -4.96
CA ASP A 319 24.82 -5.67 -4.02
C ASP A 319 24.82 -6.59 -2.78
N ILE A 320 25.89 -7.36 -2.62
CA ILE A 320 26.02 -8.37 -1.56
C ILE A 320 27.11 -7.93 -0.59
N LYS A 321 26.79 -7.95 0.71
CA LYS A 321 27.78 -7.76 1.77
C LYS A 321 28.50 -9.07 2.05
N TYR A 322 29.78 -9.10 1.72
CA TYR A 322 30.72 -10.19 2.01
C TYR A 322 31.43 -9.97 3.35
N VAL A 323 31.71 -11.07 4.04
CA VAL A 323 32.47 -11.09 5.30
C VAL A 323 33.75 -11.89 5.09
N PHE A 324 34.89 -11.28 5.41
CA PHE A 324 36.20 -11.92 5.38
C PHE A 324 36.63 -12.28 6.79
N LEU A 325 37.01 -13.53 6.99
CA LEU A 325 37.42 -14.03 8.30
C LEU A 325 38.94 -14.18 8.36
N ASP A 326 39.48 -14.11 9.58
CA ASP A 326 40.87 -14.44 9.82
C ASP A 326 41.14 -15.94 9.55
N GLU A 327 42.39 -16.29 9.22
CA GLU A 327 42.75 -17.63 8.72
C GLU A 327 42.35 -18.77 9.66
N CYS A 328 42.48 -18.55 10.97
CA CYS A 328 42.14 -19.54 11.99
C CYS A 328 40.64 -19.85 12.00
N GLU A 329 39.81 -18.81 11.95
CA GLU A 329 38.36 -18.95 11.95
C GLU A 329 37.87 -19.49 10.61
N ARG A 330 38.42 -19.00 9.51
CA ARG A 330 38.16 -19.52 8.15
C ARG A 330 38.40 -21.03 8.06
N LYS A 331 39.55 -21.52 8.55
CA LYS A 331 39.86 -22.97 8.57
C LYS A 331 38.86 -23.74 9.41
N LYS A 332 38.44 -23.20 10.56
CA LYS A 332 37.44 -23.82 11.42
C LYS A 332 36.09 -23.94 10.69
N PHE A 333 35.61 -22.87 10.07
CA PHE A 333 34.35 -22.87 9.31
C PHE A 333 34.36 -23.88 8.17
N ALA A 334 35.49 -24.07 7.48
CA ALA A 334 35.61 -25.05 6.40
C ALA A 334 35.60 -26.52 6.87
N GLN A 335 36.13 -26.79 8.07
CA GLN A 335 36.31 -28.16 8.58
C GLN A 335 35.14 -28.64 9.42
N THR A 336 34.49 -27.76 10.17
CA THR A 336 33.40 -28.13 11.07
C THR A 336 32.07 -28.21 10.32
N SER A 337 31.24 -29.17 10.72
CA SER A 337 29.84 -29.23 10.32
C SER A 337 29.03 -28.13 11.02
N HIS A 338 28.15 -27.43 10.29
CA HIS A 338 27.31 -26.37 10.84
C HIS A 338 25.83 -26.70 10.67
N GLN A 339 25.03 -26.32 11.66
CA GLN A 339 23.57 -26.42 11.61
C GLN A 339 22.98 -25.05 11.88
N TYR A 340 22.23 -24.54 10.91
CA TYR A 340 21.53 -23.28 11.01
C TYR A 340 20.04 -23.56 11.19
N LEU A 341 19.45 -22.99 12.23
CA LEU A 341 18.01 -22.86 12.29
C LEU A 341 17.61 -21.73 11.33
N ILE A 342 16.86 -22.06 10.29
CA ILE A 342 16.43 -21.11 9.26
C ILE A 342 14.92 -20.86 9.36
N GLN A 343 14.49 -19.75 8.78
CA GLN A 343 13.07 -19.43 8.60
C GLN A 343 12.72 -19.56 7.13
N GLN A 344 11.60 -20.21 6.84
CA GLN A 344 11.01 -20.32 5.52
C GLN A 344 9.63 -19.65 5.54
N VAL A 345 9.16 -19.24 4.36
CA VAL A 345 7.88 -18.57 4.19
C VAL A 345 7.11 -19.31 3.11
N ASN A 346 5.93 -19.81 3.46
CA ASN A 346 5.02 -20.48 2.56
C ASN A 346 3.81 -19.56 2.29
N LYS A 347 3.53 -19.30 1.01
CA LYS A 347 2.35 -18.53 0.57
C LYS A 347 1.23 -19.50 0.17
N ILE A 348 0.03 -19.29 0.68
CA ILE A 348 -1.20 -20.02 0.33
C ILE A 348 -2.26 -18.98 -0.03
N SER A 349 -2.82 -19.07 -1.25
CA SER A 349 -3.75 -18.07 -1.79
C SER A 349 -5.16 -18.65 -1.95
N PHE A 350 -6.17 -17.86 -1.59
CA PHE A 350 -7.59 -18.18 -1.80
C PHE A 350 -8.29 -17.01 -2.48
N ASP A 351 -8.91 -17.27 -3.63
CA ASP A 351 -9.53 -16.23 -4.47
C ASP A 351 -11.06 -16.30 -4.43
N GLY A 352 -11.72 -15.14 -4.58
CA GLY A 352 -13.17 -15.08 -4.79
C GLY A 352 -14.03 -15.27 -3.52
N ASN A 353 -13.53 -14.84 -2.36
CA ASN A 353 -14.20 -15.04 -1.07
C ASN A 353 -15.25 -13.95 -0.80
N VAL A 354 -16.39 -14.36 -0.24
CA VAL A 354 -17.48 -13.48 0.19
C VAL A 354 -18.21 -14.11 1.38
N GLY A 355 -18.60 -13.28 2.36
CA GLY A 355 -19.32 -13.74 3.56
C GLY A 355 -18.49 -14.70 4.42
N ASN A 356 -19.15 -15.61 5.13
CA ASN A 356 -18.45 -16.56 5.97
C ASN A 356 -17.85 -17.72 5.15
N THR A 357 -16.53 -17.85 5.17
CA THR A 357 -15.81 -18.91 4.44
C THR A 357 -14.80 -19.60 5.35
N ASN A 358 -14.62 -20.91 5.13
CA ASN A 358 -13.68 -21.73 5.90
C ASN A 358 -12.50 -22.12 5.01
N HIS A 359 -11.31 -21.65 5.37
CA HIS A 359 -10.07 -21.94 4.67
C HIS A 359 -9.36 -23.11 5.33
N LEU A 360 -9.15 -24.19 4.58
CA LEU A 360 -8.35 -25.32 5.02
C LEU A 360 -6.89 -25.07 4.66
N LEU A 361 -6.04 -24.88 5.66
CA LEU A 361 -4.61 -24.60 5.46
C LEU A 361 -3.80 -25.89 5.54
N GLU A 362 -3.11 -26.24 4.45
CA GLU A 362 -2.14 -27.34 4.41
C GLU A 362 -0.78 -26.85 4.92
N LEU A 363 -0.55 -26.98 6.22
CA LEU A 363 0.63 -26.43 6.90
C LEU A 363 1.59 -27.54 7.35
N TYR A 364 2.89 -27.28 7.18
CA TYR A 364 3.97 -28.16 7.62
C TYR A 364 4.98 -27.41 8.49
N HIS A 365 5.84 -28.17 9.17
CA HIS A 365 6.90 -27.69 10.06
C HIS A 365 6.39 -26.94 11.30
N PRO A 366 7.27 -26.60 12.25
CA PRO A 366 6.95 -25.69 13.34
C PRO A 366 6.71 -24.27 12.81
N VAL A 367 5.45 -23.84 12.81
CA VAL A 367 5.02 -22.51 12.38
C VAL A 367 5.15 -21.54 13.56
N LYS A 368 5.88 -20.45 13.36
CA LYS A 368 6.05 -19.38 14.36
C LYS A 368 4.87 -18.41 14.33
N GLU A 369 4.36 -18.12 13.14
CA GLU A 369 3.38 -17.07 12.90
C GLU A 369 2.66 -17.29 11.57
N ILE A 370 1.40 -16.88 11.52
CA ILE A 370 0.61 -16.77 10.29
C ILE A 370 0.27 -15.29 10.10
N ILE A 371 0.65 -14.74 8.97
CA ILE A 371 0.28 -13.40 8.51
C ILE A 371 -0.65 -13.60 7.33
N PHE A 372 -1.70 -12.79 7.19
CA PHE A 372 -2.56 -12.88 6.02
C PHE A 372 -2.99 -11.49 5.56
N GLU A 373 -2.98 -11.28 4.26
CA GLU A 373 -3.50 -10.06 3.63
C GLU A 373 -4.82 -10.38 2.94
N THR A 374 -5.80 -9.48 3.05
CA THR A 374 -7.04 -9.57 2.28
C THR A 374 -7.24 -8.32 1.47
N HIS A 375 -7.44 -8.47 0.17
CA HIS A 375 -7.59 -7.37 -0.76
C HIS A 375 -8.69 -7.68 -1.78
N ARG A 376 -9.07 -6.67 -2.57
CA ARG A 376 -10.08 -6.83 -3.62
C ARG A 376 -9.48 -7.48 -4.86
N ASP A 377 -10.23 -8.38 -5.50
CA ASP A 377 -9.82 -9.01 -6.75
C ASP A 377 -9.57 -7.99 -7.89
N ASP A 378 -10.34 -6.89 -7.92
CA ASP A 378 -10.23 -5.81 -8.90
C ASP A 378 -8.97 -4.91 -8.75
N ASN A 379 -8.13 -5.13 -7.74
CA ASN A 379 -6.87 -4.40 -7.58
C ASN A 379 -5.88 -4.69 -8.72
N ILE A 380 -5.87 -5.93 -9.22
CA ILE A 380 -5.00 -6.38 -10.32
C ILE A 380 -5.33 -5.62 -11.62
N GLU A 381 -6.61 -5.29 -11.81
CA GLU A 381 -7.09 -4.54 -12.98
C GLU A 381 -6.72 -3.05 -12.91
N ARG A 382 -6.33 -2.56 -11.74
CA ARG A 382 -6.07 -1.13 -11.47
C ARG A 382 -4.61 -0.84 -11.11
N ASN A 383 -3.75 -1.87 -11.06
CA ASN A 383 -2.36 -1.80 -10.58
C ASN A 383 -2.24 -1.26 -9.14
N GLU A 384 -3.22 -1.58 -8.30
CA GLU A 384 -3.24 -1.20 -6.88
C GLU A 384 -2.70 -2.36 -6.01
N TRP A 385 -1.48 -2.83 -6.32
CA TRP A 385 -0.90 -4.04 -5.71
C TRP A 385 -0.64 -3.90 -4.20
N SER A 386 -0.30 -2.70 -3.75
CA SER A 386 -0.07 -2.40 -2.33
C SER A 386 -1.33 -1.98 -1.58
N ASN A 387 -2.50 -1.98 -2.24
CA ASN A 387 -3.76 -1.60 -1.60
C ASN A 387 -4.43 -2.82 -0.97
N THR A 388 -4.32 -2.94 0.34
CA THR A 388 -4.98 -3.99 1.13
C THR A 388 -6.32 -3.54 1.72
N SER A 389 -6.73 -2.29 1.48
CA SER A 389 -8.00 -1.78 1.97
C SER A 389 -9.17 -2.20 1.09
N ASN A 390 -10.38 -2.13 1.65
CA ASN A 390 -11.63 -2.32 0.91
C ASN A 390 -11.96 -1.12 -0.02
N TYR A 391 -11.20 -0.02 0.08
CA TYR A 391 -11.38 1.11 -0.80
C TYR A 391 -10.83 0.85 -2.19
N GLN A 392 -11.41 1.54 -3.16
CA GLN A 392 -10.93 1.50 -4.52
C GLN A 392 -9.50 2.05 -4.58
N TYR A 393 -9.25 3.28 -4.15
CA TYR A 393 -7.91 3.88 -4.22
C TYR A 393 -7.36 4.18 -2.82
N ASN A 394 -6.04 4.01 -2.64
CA ASN A 394 -5.33 4.24 -1.39
C ASN A 394 -4.85 5.71 -1.31
N THR A 395 -5.77 6.67 -1.23
CA THR A 395 -5.43 8.09 -1.07
C THR A 395 -4.98 8.33 0.37
N GLY A 396 -3.67 8.52 0.56
CA GLY A 396 -3.01 8.58 1.87
C GLY A 396 -3.09 9.92 2.61
N TYR A 397 -4.07 10.79 2.31
CA TYR A 397 -4.20 12.09 2.96
C TYR A 397 -5.45 12.20 3.81
N ASP A 398 -5.23 12.69 5.02
CA ASP A 398 -6.26 13.08 5.97
C ASP A 398 -6.91 14.38 5.47
N ILE A 399 -8.23 14.34 5.37
CA ILE A 399 -9.06 15.32 4.64
C ILE A 399 -9.16 16.67 5.34
N TYR A 400 -8.77 16.73 6.61
CA TYR A 400 -8.95 17.91 7.45
C TYR A 400 -8.05 19.10 7.06
N GLU A 401 -6.92 18.86 6.36
CA GLU A 401 -5.95 19.92 6.04
C GLU A 401 -6.31 20.73 4.76
N TYR A 402 -6.96 20.09 3.79
CA TYR A 402 -7.43 20.77 2.56
C TYR A 402 -8.85 21.33 2.67
N GLN A 403 -9.72 20.71 3.48
CA GLN A 403 -11.08 21.22 3.67
C GLN A 403 -11.13 22.50 4.50
N THR A 404 -10.15 22.71 5.38
CA THR A 404 -10.00 23.97 6.13
C THR A 404 -9.58 25.13 5.22
N SER A 405 -8.75 24.91 4.19
CA SER A 405 -8.32 25.96 3.25
C SER A 405 -9.39 26.34 2.22
N TYR A 406 -10.15 25.38 1.69
CA TYR A 406 -11.27 25.66 0.76
C TYR A 406 -12.44 26.39 1.47
N TRP A 407 -12.59 26.19 2.79
CA TRP A 407 -13.57 26.90 3.61
C TRP A 407 -13.27 28.39 3.77
N PHE A 408 -12.00 28.80 3.85
CA PHE A 408 -11.64 30.22 3.93
C PHE A 408 -11.94 30.97 2.63
N ASP A 409 -11.69 30.36 1.46
CA ASP A 409 -11.97 30.97 0.14
C ASP A 409 -13.47 31.09 -0.19
N ALA A 410 -14.30 30.17 0.34
CA ALA A 410 -15.75 30.22 0.17
C ALA A 410 -16.41 31.28 1.08
N ILE A 411 -15.89 31.46 2.31
CA ILE A 411 -16.40 32.45 3.28
C ILE A 411 -16.02 33.88 2.86
N GLU A 412 -14.85 34.12 2.26
CA GLU A 412 -14.49 35.46 1.78
C GLU A 412 -15.35 35.95 0.59
N ASN A 413 -15.97 35.04 -0.16
CA ASN A 413 -16.85 35.37 -1.29
C ASN A 413 -18.35 35.48 -0.93
N GLU A 414 -18.75 35.15 0.30
CA GLU A 414 -20.17 35.15 0.74
C GLU A 414 -20.65 36.47 1.38
N ASN A 415 -19.89 37.55 1.29
CA ASN A 415 -20.38 38.88 1.68
C ASN A 415 -21.45 39.47 0.75
N LYS A 416 -22.08 38.67 -0.13
CA LYS A 416 -23.24 39.07 -0.93
C LYS A 416 -24.34 38.01 -0.88
N SER A 417 -25.27 38.23 0.05
CA SER A 417 -26.63 37.67 0.20
C SER A 417 -26.76 36.18 0.53
N ILE A 418 -27.03 35.92 1.81
CA ILE A 418 -27.53 34.65 2.35
C ILE A 418 -28.94 34.40 1.79
N GLY A 419 -29.09 33.40 0.92
CA GLY A 419 -30.40 32.89 0.49
C GLY A 419 -30.96 31.93 1.53
N ARG A 420 -32.15 32.24 2.08
CA ARG A 420 -32.90 31.30 2.93
C ARG A 420 -33.52 30.21 2.06
N PHE A 421 -33.20 28.95 2.32
CA PHE A 421 -33.88 27.81 1.71
C PHE A 421 -34.87 27.24 2.72
N ASN A 422 -36.16 27.27 2.39
CA ASN A 422 -37.24 26.71 3.21
C ASN A 422 -37.63 25.36 2.59
N PRO A 423 -37.38 24.20 3.22
CA PRO A 423 -37.64 22.89 2.61
C PRO A 423 -39.13 22.49 2.59
N LEU A 424 -40.04 23.43 2.90
CA LEU A 424 -41.48 23.24 2.82
C LEU A 424 -42.03 24.26 1.83
N SER A 425 -41.95 23.95 0.55
CA SER A 425 -42.90 24.49 -0.43
C SER A 425 -44.12 23.56 -0.44
N ASP A 426 -45.29 24.17 -0.39
CA ASP A 426 -46.60 23.54 -0.40
C ASP A 426 -46.73 22.40 -1.43
N GLU A 427 -47.52 21.39 -1.03
CA GLU A 427 -47.91 20.17 -1.78
C GLU A 427 -46.92 19.00 -1.78
N ASN A 428 -47.02 18.15 -0.73
CA ASN A 428 -46.98 16.68 -0.67
C ASN A 428 -46.29 15.85 -1.78
N THR A 429 -45.21 16.35 -2.38
CA THR A 429 -44.35 15.61 -3.29
C THR A 429 -42.91 15.72 -2.80
N PRO A 430 -42.25 14.60 -2.45
CA PRO A 430 -40.86 14.64 -2.07
C PRO A 430 -40.03 15.00 -3.31
N THR A 431 -39.51 16.23 -3.35
CA THR A 431 -38.42 16.58 -4.26
C THR A 431 -37.23 15.69 -3.93
N ILE A 432 -36.92 14.76 -4.83
CA ILE A 432 -35.69 13.98 -4.78
C ILE A 432 -34.57 14.94 -5.19
N ASP A 433 -33.92 15.52 -4.20
CA ASP A 433 -32.85 16.48 -4.39
C ASP A 433 -31.50 15.73 -4.42
N ASP A 434 -30.81 15.74 -5.57
CA ASP A 434 -29.46 15.17 -5.76
C ASP A 434 -28.38 15.95 -4.96
N ARG A 435 -28.77 16.94 -4.15
CA ARG A 435 -27.90 17.84 -3.36
C ARG A 435 -27.55 17.34 -1.96
N PHE A 436 -27.74 16.05 -1.65
CA PHE A 436 -27.24 15.42 -0.42
C PHE A 436 -25.74 15.73 -0.19
N GLN A 437 -24.97 15.77 -1.27
CA GLN A 437 -23.54 16.11 -1.24
C GLN A 437 -23.31 17.58 -0.85
N GLU A 438 -24.02 18.55 -1.43
CA GLU A 438 -23.87 19.98 -1.09
C GLU A 438 -24.24 20.30 0.36
N PHE A 439 -25.17 19.56 0.96
CA PHE A 439 -25.61 19.80 2.34
C PHE A 439 -24.61 19.31 3.39
N ILE A 440 -23.94 18.17 3.16
CA ILE A 440 -22.84 17.68 4.02
C ILE A 440 -21.63 18.62 3.91
N PHE A 441 -21.37 19.20 2.73
CA PHE A 441 -20.30 20.18 2.55
C PHE A 441 -20.56 21.54 3.21
N ARG A 442 -21.83 21.92 3.44
CA ARG A 442 -22.21 23.22 4.06
C ARG A 442 -22.22 23.21 5.59
N TYR A 443 -22.47 22.07 6.23
CA TYR A 443 -22.59 22.00 7.69
C TYR A 443 -21.38 21.30 8.30
N GLY A 444 -20.35 22.10 8.58
CA GLY A 444 -19.11 21.69 9.21
C GLY A 444 -19.26 21.21 10.67
N PRO A 445 -18.12 20.91 11.36
CA PRO A 445 -18.02 20.07 12.55
C PRO A 445 -18.75 20.55 13.82
N HIS A 446 -19.38 21.73 13.80
CA HIS A 446 -20.10 22.30 14.95
C HIS A 446 -21.58 22.61 14.69
N GLY A 447 -22.16 22.20 13.55
CA GLY A 447 -23.60 22.30 13.34
C GLY A 447 -24.13 23.71 13.61
N GLU A 448 -23.64 24.71 12.90
CA GLU A 448 -24.14 26.08 13.02
C GLU A 448 -25.43 26.26 12.20
N SER A 449 -26.51 25.66 12.67
CA SER A 449 -27.84 26.24 12.58
C SER A 449 -28.32 26.48 14.00
N CYS A 450 -28.32 27.75 14.40
CA CYS A 450 -28.71 28.23 15.71
C CYS A 450 -30.24 28.21 15.93
N ASP A 451 -30.91 27.09 15.62
CA ASP A 451 -32.32 26.91 16.00
C ASP A 451 -32.61 25.48 16.49
N PRO A 452 -32.75 25.27 17.82
CA PRO A 452 -33.09 23.97 18.42
C PRO A 452 -34.51 23.48 18.09
N SER A 453 -35.33 24.29 17.40
CA SER A 453 -36.75 23.98 17.14
C SER A 453 -37.03 23.27 15.82
N CYS A 454 -36.03 23.13 14.93
CA CYS A 454 -36.17 22.38 13.68
C CYS A 454 -35.62 20.96 13.82
N PRO A 455 -36.45 19.90 13.71
CA PRO A 455 -35.94 18.55 13.61
C PRO A 455 -35.22 18.41 12.26
N LEU A 456 -33.89 18.30 12.30
CA LEU A 456 -33.08 17.92 11.14
C LEU A 456 -33.42 16.47 10.77
N GLY A 457 -34.42 16.31 9.91
CA GLY A 457 -34.90 15.02 9.43
C GLY A 457 -34.40 14.73 8.03
N PHE A 458 -33.39 13.88 7.89
CA PHE A 458 -32.91 13.41 6.59
C PHE A 458 -33.82 12.30 6.10
N ASN A 459 -34.50 12.51 4.97
CA ASN A 459 -35.42 11.53 4.42
C ASN A 459 -34.77 10.79 3.23
N ILE A 460 -34.32 9.55 3.43
CA ILE A 460 -33.94 8.64 2.35
C ILE A 460 -35.00 7.54 2.30
N ASN A 461 -35.76 7.45 1.21
CA ASN A 461 -36.85 6.48 1.04
C ASN A 461 -37.94 6.48 2.13
N SER A 462 -38.31 7.65 2.67
CA SER A 462 -39.35 7.84 3.70
C SER A 462 -38.93 7.56 5.15
N GLU A 463 -37.65 7.31 5.44
CA GLU A 463 -37.12 7.13 6.81
C GLU A 463 -36.17 8.25 7.22
N LEU A 464 -36.35 8.77 8.44
CA LEU A 464 -35.56 9.84 9.05
C LEU A 464 -34.25 9.27 9.65
N LEU A 465 -33.07 9.75 9.23
CA LEU A 465 -31.81 9.40 9.90
C LEU A 465 -31.61 10.20 11.19
N THR A 466 -31.09 9.56 12.25
CA THR A 466 -30.81 10.17 13.55
C THR A 466 -29.45 10.87 13.60
N LEU A 467 -29.24 11.78 14.56
CA LEU A 467 -27.97 12.48 14.77
C LEU A 467 -26.79 11.53 14.99
N GLU A 468 -27.00 10.42 15.70
CA GLU A 468 -26.00 9.37 15.91
C GLU A 468 -25.60 8.69 14.60
N GLN A 469 -26.56 8.42 13.70
CA GLN A 469 -26.27 7.85 12.38
C GLN A 469 -25.43 8.83 11.54
N ILE A 470 -25.72 10.13 11.62
CA ILE A 470 -24.96 11.18 10.93
C ILE A 470 -23.52 11.29 11.47
N MET A 471 -23.34 11.22 12.79
CA MET A 471 -22.01 11.18 13.40
C MET A 471 -21.24 9.93 12.98
N HIS A 472 -21.91 8.78 12.92
CA HIS A 472 -21.29 7.54 12.45
C HIS A 472 -20.88 7.60 10.96
N PHE A 473 -21.63 8.32 10.11
CA PHE A 473 -21.24 8.58 8.72
C PHE A 473 -19.99 9.45 8.60
N LYS A 474 -19.80 10.40 9.52
CA LYS A 474 -18.61 11.26 9.54
C LYS A 474 -17.33 10.47 9.81
N ASP A 475 -17.37 9.51 10.73
CA ASP A 475 -16.20 8.70 11.10
C ASP A 475 -15.71 7.80 9.93
N ILE A 476 -16.57 7.55 8.95
CA ILE A 476 -16.28 6.74 7.75
C ILE A 476 -15.85 7.63 6.55
N TRP A 477 -15.95 8.95 6.66
CA TRP A 477 -15.81 9.88 5.53
C TRP A 477 -14.35 10.10 5.09
N LYS A 478 -13.95 9.47 3.97
CA LYS A 478 -12.61 9.60 3.35
C LYS A 478 -12.60 10.14 1.90
N PHE A 479 -13.66 10.80 1.42
CA PHE A 479 -13.73 11.29 0.02
C PHE A 479 -13.36 12.77 -0.14
N GLU A 480 -12.36 13.06 -0.99
CA GLU A 480 -11.86 14.41 -1.26
C GLU A 480 -12.79 15.28 -2.12
N LYS A 481 -13.66 14.68 -2.96
CA LYS A 481 -14.55 15.39 -3.89
C LYS A 481 -15.96 14.81 -3.88
N ALA A 482 -16.95 15.70 -3.99
CA ALA A 482 -18.37 15.35 -4.04
C ALA A 482 -18.69 14.25 -5.05
N ALA A 483 -18.13 14.36 -6.25
CA ALA A 483 -18.34 13.42 -7.36
C ALA A 483 -17.91 11.98 -7.08
N TYR A 484 -17.06 11.74 -6.06
CA TYR A 484 -16.57 10.41 -5.70
C TYR A 484 -17.26 9.83 -4.46
N ILE A 485 -18.17 10.58 -3.82
CA ILE A 485 -18.97 10.08 -2.71
C ILE A 485 -20.03 9.13 -3.26
N PRO A 486 -19.99 7.84 -2.90
CA PRO A 486 -21.03 6.91 -3.29
C PRO A 486 -22.32 7.21 -2.50
N LYS A 487 -23.48 6.79 -3.01
CA LYS A 487 -24.73 6.92 -2.26
C LYS A 487 -24.67 5.96 -1.06
N ILE A 488 -24.46 6.51 0.14
CA ILE A 488 -24.38 5.75 1.39
C ILE A 488 -25.75 5.81 2.09
N ASP A 489 -26.34 4.66 2.34
CA ASP A 489 -27.61 4.46 3.02
C ASP A 489 -27.38 3.54 4.25
N SER A 490 -28.38 3.41 5.13
CA SER A 490 -28.33 2.53 6.33
C SER A 490 -28.04 1.05 6.01
N LEU A 491 -28.21 0.63 4.75
CA LEU A 491 -27.98 -0.73 4.27
C LEU A 491 -26.55 -0.99 3.75
N ASN A 492 -25.78 0.05 3.45
CA ASN A 492 -24.48 -0.09 2.79
C ASN A 492 -23.31 0.63 3.50
N TYR A 493 -23.58 1.33 4.61
CA TYR A 493 -22.54 2.09 5.33
C TYR A 493 -21.37 1.21 5.82
N GLU A 494 -21.67 -0.02 6.29
CA GLU A 494 -20.65 -1.00 6.72
C GLU A 494 -19.65 -1.37 5.62
N GLN A 495 -20.03 -1.17 4.36
CA GLN A 495 -19.21 -1.45 3.17
C GLN A 495 -18.11 -0.42 2.97
N TYR A 496 -18.13 0.71 3.68
CA TYR A 496 -17.15 1.78 3.55
C TYR A 496 -16.13 1.81 4.68
N HIS A 497 -16.14 0.87 5.63
CA HIS A 497 -14.96 0.73 6.49
C HIS A 497 -13.78 0.16 5.70
N THR A 498 -12.59 0.46 6.21
CA THR A 498 -11.29 0.20 5.59
C THR A 498 -10.97 -1.28 5.47
N HIS A 499 -11.35 -2.09 6.46
CA HIS A 499 -11.10 -3.53 6.48
C HIS A 499 -12.04 -4.34 5.57
N CYS A 500 -11.49 -5.36 4.92
CA CYS A 500 -12.21 -6.30 4.05
C CYS A 500 -12.96 -7.40 4.82
N ILE A 501 -12.58 -7.66 6.07
CA ILE A 501 -13.14 -8.71 6.93
C ILE A 501 -13.81 -8.10 8.17
N ASN A 502 -14.77 -8.80 8.75
CA ASN A 502 -15.40 -8.45 10.02
C ASN A 502 -14.73 -9.15 11.21
N GLY A 503 -14.25 -10.38 11.00
CA GLY A 503 -13.67 -11.21 12.05
C GLY A 503 -13.38 -12.63 11.59
N GLY A 504 -13.05 -13.50 12.55
CA GLY A 504 -12.75 -14.90 12.27
C GLY A 504 -12.37 -15.72 13.50
N PHE A 505 -12.15 -17.02 13.31
CA PHE A 505 -11.67 -17.96 14.33
C PHE A 505 -10.77 -19.06 13.75
N ILE A 506 -10.03 -19.76 14.61
CA ILE A 506 -9.13 -20.85 14.20
C ILE A 506 -9.48 -22.14 14.93
N LYS A 507 -9.59 -23.24 14.17
CA LYS A 507 -9.80 -24.59 14.71
C LYS A 507 -8.67 -25.54 14.32
N PHE A 508 -8.25 -26.36 15.28
CA PHE A 508 -7.33 -27.47 15.07
C PHE A 508 -8.07 -28.79 15.29
N ASN A 509 -8.12 -29.64 14.25
CA ASN A 509 -8.82 -30.92 14.27
C ASN A 509 -10.26 -30.81 14.84
N GLY A 510 -10.98 -29.75 14.46
CA GLY A 510 -12.35 -29.47 14.91
C GLY A 510 -12.50 -28.72 16.25
N ASN A 511 -11.43 -28.61 17.06
CA ASN A 511 -11.46 -27.87 18.33
C ASN A 511 -11.00 -26.43 18.16
N TYR A 512 -11.65 -25.49 18.86
CA TYR A 512 -11.25 -24.08 18.83
C TYR A 512 -9.87 -23.89 19.45
N ARG A 513 -8.92 -23.44 18.64
CA ARG A 513 -7.63 -22.93 19.11
C ARG A 513 -7.73 -21.46 19.49
N GLN A 514 -8.44 -20.69 18.67
CA GLN A 514 -8.76 -19.30 18.88
C GLN A 514 -10.27 -19.14 18.67
N GLN A 515 -10.95 -18.56 19.65
CA GLN A 515 -12.37 -18.22 19.54
C GLN A 515 -12.58 -17.09 18.55
N GLU A 516 -13.83 -16.85 18.17
CA GLU A 516 -14.21 -15.76 17.29
C GLU A 516 -13.76 -14.41 17.84
N ARG A 517 -13.10 -13.64 16.98
CA ARG A 517 -12.60 -12.30 17.28
C ARG A 517 -12.89 -11.36 16.12
N VAL A 518 -13.20 -10.12 16.49
CA VAL A 518 -13.38 -8.98 15.59
C VAL A 518 -12.08 -8.62 14.87
N VAL A 519 -12.19 -7.90 13.75
CA VAL A 519 -11.07 -7.56 12.88
C VAL A 519 -9.92 -6.83 13.58
N GLU A 520 -10.23 -5.94 14.52
CA GLU A 520 -9.24 -5.15 15.26
C GLU A 520 -8.30 -6.01 16.11
N TYR A 521 -8.75 -7.22 16.49
CA TYR A 521 -7.90 -8.18 17.19
C TYR A 521 -6.75 -8.67 16.29
N TRP A 522 -7.07 -9.02 15.04
CA TRP A 522 -6.12 -9.59 14.09
C TRP A 522 -5.19 -8.54 13.49
N ASP A 523 -5.70 -7.32 13.31
CA ASP A 523 -4.93 -6.20 12.80
C ASP A 523 -4.10 -5.55 13.92
N SER A 524 -4.76 -4.86 14.86
CA SER A 524 -4.08 -3.98 15.81
C SER A 524 -3.61 -4.70 17.08
N VAL A 525 -4.40 -5.60 17.67
CA VAL A 525 -4.04 -6.20 18.96
C VAL A 525 -2.87 -7.17 18.82
N GLN A 526 -2.88 -8.03 17.79
CA GLN A 526 -1.77 -8.95 17.53
C GLN A 526 -0.48 -8.20 17.17
N ALA A 527 -0.57 -7.18 16.31
CA ALA A 527 0.58 -6.33 16.00
C ALA A 527 1.12 -5.61 17.24
N TYR A 528 0.27 -5.00 18.05
CA TYR A 528 0.67 -4.32 19.28
C TYR A 528 1.36 -5.25 20.31
N GLN A 529 0.93 -6.51 20.38
CA GLN A 529 1.48 -7.46 21.35
C GLN A 529 2.84 -8.03 20.95
N TYR A 530 3.07 -8.25 19.65
CA TYR A 530 4.17 -9.08 19.17
C TYR A 530 5.11 -8.41 18.16
N HIS A 531 4.68 -7.31 17.55
CA HIS A 531 5.44 -6.60 16.50
C HIS A 531 5.81 -5.18 16.93
N THR A 532 6.77 -4.60 16.23
CA THR A 532 7.28 -3.25 16.48
C THR A 532 6.30 -2.18 16.01
N SER A 533 5.57 -2.43 14.93
CA SER A 533 4.61 -1.49 14.35
C SER A 533 3.34 -2.17 13.84
N ILE A 534 2.26 -1.38 13.79
CA ILE A 534 0.98 -1.78 13.20
C ILE A 534 1.08 -1.53 11.68
N PRO A 535 0.75 -2.53 10.83
CA PRO A 535 0.83 -2.39 9.39
C PRO A 535 -0.33 -1.54 8.84
N ASN A 536 -0.35 -1.33 7.52
CA ASN A 536 -1.51 -0.71 6.88
C ASN A 536 -2.74 -1.62 6.98
N GLU A 537 -3.92 -1.00 6.99
CA GLU A 537 -5.22 -1.69 7.11
C GLU A 537 -5.38 -2.80 6.06
N GLY A 538 -5.87 -3.96 6.48
CA GLY A 538 -6.08 -5.12 5.59
C GLY A 538 -4.95 -6.15 5.60
N ILE A 539 -3.92 -5.91 6.41
CA ILE A 539 -2.88 -6.86 6.78
C ILE A 539 -3.17 -7.34 8.21
N TYR A 540 -3.21 -8.65 8.39
CA TYR A 540 -3.59 -9.28 9.65
C TYR A 540 -2.50 -10.26 10.10
N SER A 541 -2.35 -10.42 11.41
CA SER A 541 -1.32 -11.29 11.99
C SER A 541 -1.87 -12.18 13.10
N TYR A 542 -1.27 -13.35 13.27
CA TYR A 542 -1.50 -14.25 14.40
C TYR A 542 -0.21 -14.99 14.76
N SER A 543 0.37 -14.61 15.90
CA SER A 543 1.64 -15.20 16.35
C SER A 543 1.42 -16.38 17.31
N PHE A 544 2.16 -17.47 17.08
CA PHE A 544 2.31 -18.56 18.06
C PHE A 544 3.52 -18.36 18.97
N SER A 545 4.33 -17.35 18.67
CA SER A 545 5.61 -17.07 19.31
C SER A 545 5.52 -15.81 20.17
N LEU A 546 6.26 -15.77 21.28
CA LEU A 546 6.31 -14.58 22.14
C LEU A 546 7.05 -13.39 21.50
N PHE A 547 8.01 -13.64 20.61
CA PHE A 547 8.87 -12.66 19.97
C PHE A 547 9.14 -13.08 18.50
N PRO A 548 8.17 -12.93 17.58
CA PRO A 548 8.28 -13.41 16.20
C PRO A 548 9.41 -12.77 15.38
N GLU A 549 9.78 -11.53 15.72
CA GLU A 549 10.84 -10.76 15.05
C GLU A 549 12.25 -11.24 15.43
N LYS A 550 12.41 -11.79 16.65
CA LYS A 550 13.71 -12.26 17.12
C LYS A 550 14.07 -13.56 16.45
N PHE A 551 15.36 -13.74 16.17
CA PHE A 551 15.85 -14.99 15.61
C PHE A 551 15.71 -16.16 16.60
N GLN A 552 15.98 -15.92 17.88
CA GLN A 552 15.86 -16.93 18.93
C GLN A 552 14.40 -17.39 19.05
N PRO A 553 14.11 -18.70 18.88
CA PRO A 553 12.75 -19.20 18.98
C PRO A 553 12.15 -18.99 20.36
N SER A 554 10.91 -18.51 20.39
CA SER A 554 10.17 -18.21 21.61
C SER A 554 8.74 -18.79 21.59
N GLY A 555 8.53 -19.85 20.82
CA GLY A 555 7.24 -20.52 20.62
C GLY A 555 7.00 -20.85 19.14
N ALA A 556 6.45 -22.02 18.88
CA ALA A 556 6.00 -22.45 17.55
C ALA A 556 4.95 -23.55 17.70
N CYS A 557 4.02 -23.63 16.74
CA CYS A 557 3.05 -24.71 16.66
C CYS A 557 3.50 -25.74 15.63
N ASN A 558 3.60 -27.01 16.01
CA ASN A 558 4.03 -28.07 15.09
C ASN A 558 2.88 -28.50 14.17
N MET A 559 2.79 -27.87 12.99
CA MET A 559 1.70 -28.11 12.06
C MET A 559 1.77 -29.48 11.38
N SER A 560 2.96 -30.07 11.24
CA SER A 560 3.12 -31.44 10.71
C SER A 560 2.47 -32.53 11.56
N ARG A 561 2.02 -32.22 12.78
CA ARG A 561 1.28 -33.16 13.65
C ARG A 561 -0.22 -32.96 13.60
N LEU A 562 -0.69 -31.85 13.04
CA LEU A 562 -2.11 -31.56 12.88
C LEU A 562 -2.58 -32.09 11.52
N LYS A 563 -3.81 -32.60 11.48
CA LYS A 563 -4.39 -33.11 10.22
C LYS A 563 -5.16 -31.99 9.52
N ASN A 564 -6.00 -31.30 10.27
CA ASN A 564 -6.85 -30.23 9.75
C ASN A 564 -6.61 -28.94 10.54
N VAL A 565 -6.18 -27.90 9.82
CA VAL A 565 -6.11 -26.54 10.32
C VAL A 565 -7.13 -25.72 9.56
N GLU A 566 -8.20 -25.34 10.24
CA GLU A 566 -9.31 -24.57 9.66
C GLU A 566 -9.22 -23.12 10.15
N PHE A 567 -9.10 -22.20 9.20
CA PHE A 567 -9.13 -20.77 9.44
C PHE A 567 -10.43 -20.22 8.86
N ASN A 568 -11.37 -19.87 9.74
CA ASN A 568 -12.63 -19.30 9.33
C ASN A 568 -12.55 -17.78 9.35
N ILE A 569 -12.94 -17.15 8.23
CA ILE A 569 -12.95 -15.70 8.07
C ILE A 569 -14.34 -15.26 7.60
N GLU A 570 -14.88 -14.26 8.28
CA GLU A 570 -16.08 -13.56 7.88
C GLU A 570 -15.70 -12.35 7.02
N TYR A 571 -15.84 -12.51 5.72
CA TYR A 571 -15.65 -11.43 4.75
C TYR A 571 -16.88 -10.55 4.69
N LYS A 572 -16.66 -9.28 4.36
CA LYS A 572 -17.76 -8.38 4.04
C LYS A 572 -18.52 -8.83 2.81
N ILE A 573 -19.77 -8.37 2.70
CA ILE A 573 -20.57 -8.60 1.50
C ILE A 573 -20.34 -7.42 0.55
N PRO A 574 -19.70 -7.63 -0.61
CA PRO A 574 -19.46 -6.56 -1.57
C PRO A 574 -20.78 -6.11 -2.24
N PRO A 575 -20.83 -4.91 -2.84
CA PRO A 575 -22.02 -4.42 -3.51
C PRO A 575 -22.33 -5.23 -4.76
N LEU A 576 -23.62 -5.38 -5.06
CA LEU A 576 -24.09 -6.04 -6.26
C LEU A 576 -23.88 -5.16 -7.50
N ASN A 577 -23.58 -5.78 -8.64
CA ASN A 577 -23.46 -5.08 -9.91
C ASN A 577 -24.86 -4.76 -10.47
N ASN A 578 -25.33 -3.53 -10.26
CA ASN A 578 -26.67 -3.06 -10.69
C ASN A 578 -26.94 -3.21 -12.19
N SER A 579 -25.90 -3.32 -13.03
CA SER A 579 -26.07 -3.52 -14.48
C SER A 579 -26.49 -4.95 -14.85
N GLU A 580 -26.18 -5.95 -14.01
CA GLU A 580 -26.45 -7.36 -14.26
C GLU A 580 -27.70 -7.90 -13.53
N ILE A 581 -28.23 -7.14 -12.56
CA ILE A 581 -29.46 -7.48 -11.80
C ILE A 581 -30.67 -7.72 -12.73
N ARG A 582 -30.66 -7.16 -13.94
CA ARG A 582 -31.74 -7.34 -14.94
C ARG A 582 -31.89 -8.77 -15.47
N TYR A 583 -30.90 -9.66 -15.26
CA TYR A 583 -30.90 -11.02 -15.81
C TYR A 583 -30.95 -12.14 -14.76
N GLY A 584 -31.29 -11.85 -13.50
CA GLY A 584 -31.50 -12.87 -12.46
C GLY A 584 -30.21 -13.45 -11.83
N ASN A 585 -29.03 -13.15 -12.38
CA ASN A 585 -27.75 -13.46 -11.75
C ASN A 585 -27.28 -12.27 -10.89
N ARG A 586 -27.24 -12.46 -9.58
CA ARG A 586 -26.66 -11.50 -8.63
C ARG A 586 -25.14 -11.65 -8.63
N LYS A 587 -24.45 -10.93 -9.52
CA LYS A 587 -22.98 -10.85 -9.51
C LYS A 587 -22.54 -9.69 -8.62
N TYR A 588 -21.54 -9.94 -7.77
CA TYR A 588 -20.88 -8.90 -7.01
C TYR A 588 -19.99 -8.04 -7.91
N LYS A 589 -19.81 -6.77 -7.55
CA LYS A 589 -18.95 -5.84 -8.31
C LYS A 589 -17.46 -6.20 -8.18
N TRP A 590 -17.07 -6.77 -7.05
CA TRP A 590 -15.75 -7.33 -6.76
C TRP A 590 -15.91 -8.44 -5.71
N MET A 591 -14.89 -9.25 -5.52
CA MET A 591 -14.76 -10.25 -4.45
C MET A 591 -13.45 -10.03 -3.67
N TYR A 592 -13.20 -10.83 -2.64
CA TYR A 592 -12.00 -10.71 -1.82
C TYR A 592 -11.04 -11.88 -2.05
N ASN A 593 -9.76 -11.56 -2.28
CA ASN A 593 -8.68 -12.53 -2.33
C ASN A 593 -7.88 -12.45 -1.02
N THR A 594 -7.50 -13.59 -0.48
CA THR A 594 -6.73 -13.69 0.75
C THR A 594 -5.48 -14.53 0.54
N ASP A 595 -4.34 -13.94 0.89
CA ASP A 595 -3.03 -14.57 0.83
C ASP A 595 -2.53 -14.81 2.26
N PHE A 596 -2.34 -16.07 2.63
CA PHE A 596 -1.72 -16.48 3.89
C PHE A 596 -0.21 -16.66 3.70
N PHE A 597 0.58 -15.95 4.49
CA PHE A 597 2.02 -16.10 4.64
C PHE A 597 2.33 -16.80 5.96
N VAL A 598 2.81 -18.03 5.85
CA VAL A 598 3.10 -18.88 6.99
C VAL A 598 4.60 -18.91 7.19
N VAL A 599 5.08 -18.43 8.34
CA VAL A 599 6.51 -18.42 8.64
C VAL A 599 6.85 -19.62 9.52
N ASN A 600 7.68 -20.51 9.00
CA ASN A 600 8.04 -21.77 9.65
C ASN A 600 9.55 -21.91 9.86
N TYR A 601 9.92 -22.71 10.86
CA TYR A 601 11.31 -23.08 11.12
C TYR A 601 11.72 -24.33 10.34
N ASN A 602 12.96 -24.35 9.86
CA ASN A 602 13.62 -25.52 9.32
C ASN A 602 15.10 -25.52 9.72
N ILE A 603 15.82 -26.61 9.47
CA ILE A 603 17.24 -26.72 9.76
C ILE A 603 17.99 -26.90 8.45
N LEU A 604 18.96 -26.02 8.19
CA LEU A 604 19.93 -26.14 7.12
C LEU A 604 21.21 -26.77 7.69
N ASN A 605 21.56 -27.95 7.20
CA ASN A 605 22.77 -28.65 7.61
C ASN A 605 23.86 -28.47 6.55
N LEU A 606 25.04 -28.04 6.96
CA LEU A 606 26.22 -27.84 6.13
C LEU A 606 27.30 -28.82 6.57
N THR A 607 27.55 -29.84 5.76
CA THR A 607 28.50 -30.92 6.07
C THR A 607 29.27 -31.32 4.82
N GLY A 608 30.60 -31.44 4.94
CA GLY A 608 31.44 -31.99 3.86
C GLY A 608 31.43 -31.17 2.56
N GLY A 609 31.28 -29.85 2.65
CA GLY A 609 31.25 -28.97 1.47
C GLY A 609 29.88 -28.87 0.78
N MET A 610 28.85 -29.50 1.32
CA MET A 610 27.48 -29.52 0.79
C MET A 610 26.48 -29.03 1.83
N GLY A 611 25.40 -28.42 1.36
CA GLY A 611 24.31 -27.91 2.19
C GLY A 611 22.96 -28.45 1.75
N GLY A 612 22.10 -28.79 2.70
CA GLY A 612 20.76 -29.27 2.43
C GLY A 612 19.81 -29.10 3.61
N LEU A 613 18.51 -29.03 3.33
CA LEU A 613 17.47 -28.99 4.34
C LEU A 613 17.31 -30.35 5.02
N VAL A 614 17.14 -30.36 6.35
CA VAL A 614 16.90 -31.59 7.12
C VAL A 614 15.48 -32.10 6.93
N PHE A 615 14.50 -31.21 6.78
CA PHE A 615 13.09 -31.56 6.57
C PHE A 615 12.62 -31.03 5.21
N GLY A 616 12.08 -31.90 4.35
CA GLY A 616 11.69 -31.57 2.97
C GLY A 616 10.26 -31.97 2.59
N ASN A 617 9.34 -31.95 3.56
CA ASN A 617 7.94 -32.31 3.34
C ASN A 617 7.16 -31.24 2.60
#